data_AF-A0A8S3JIS6-F1
#
_entry.id   AF-A0A8S3JIS6-F1
#
_cell.length_a   1.000
_cell.length_b   1.000
_cell.length_c   1.000
_cell.angle_alpha   90.00
_cell.angle_beta   90.00
_cell.angle_gamma   90.00
#
_symmetry.space_group_name_H-M   'P 1'
#
loop_
_entity.id
_entity.type
_entity.pdbx_description
1 polymer ?
#
loop_
_entity_poly.entity_id
_entity_poly.type
_entity_poly.pdbx_seq_one_letter_code
_entity_poly.pdbx_strand_id
1 'polypeptide(L)'
;SVLEAKPRARKAIGHLLDVVLHKNIISNDGFLSGFKMLTDLVPDYAVDIPLIWQYIGEILGAFIGGPSPNMSLLKPILQMVPAEKAQPLFKYIIKFAIEISSKSRIQKFWQSSGFSLNDLFKSDSIDSIFTNEFNWLSEIIPATAPLKENRVPLADAQLVKLFKSVNDQNTLVTDGEIIAHIETVRFDI
;
A
#
# COMPACT_ATOMS: atom_id res chain seq x y z
N SER A 1 -7.66 -18.49 4.35
CA SER A 1 -7.29 -17.79 3.08
C SER A 1 -6.12 -16.83 3.29
N VAL A 2 -5.47 -16.28 2.24
CA VAL A 2 -4.41 -15.25 2.39
C VAL A 2 -4.93 -13.96 3.05
N LEU A 3 -6.24 -13.68 2.95
CA LEU A 3 -6.90 -12.56 3.62
C LEU A 3 -7.00 -12.79 5.15
N GLU A 4 -7.22 -14.04 5.58
CA GLU A 4 -7.18 -14.48 7.00
C GLU A 4 -5.76 -14.68 7.55
N ALA A 5 -4.72 -14.55 6.72
CA ALA A 5 -3.36 -14.73 7.17
C ALA A 5 -2.94 -13.65 8.18
N LYS A 6 -1.94 -13.95 9.02
CA LYS A 6 -1.43 -13.05 10.05
C LYS A 6 -1.05 -11.68 9.44
N PRO A 7 -1.11 -10.55 10.19
CA PRO A 7 -0.77 -9.21 9.70
C PRO A 7 0.53 -9.11 8.87
N ARG A 8 1.50 -9.99 9.16
CA ARG A 8 2.75 -10.13 8.39
C ARG A 8 2.54 -10.48 6.91
N ALA A 9 1.61 -11.37 6.59
CA ALA A 9 1.32 -11.78 5.21
C ALA A 9 0.65 -10.64 4.43
N ARG A 10 -0.26 -9.89 5.06
CA ARG A 10 -0.88 -8.72 4.43
C ARG A 10 0.14 -7.64 4.08
N LYS A 11 1.07 -7.37 5.01
CA LYS A 11 2.23 -6.50 4.74
C LYS A 11 3.09 -7.02 3.58
N ALA A 12 3.35 -8.33 3.52
CA ALA A 12 4.10 -8.96 2.43
C ALA A 12 3.51 -8.64 1.05
N ILE A 13 2.20 -8.81 0.94
CA ILE A 13 1.46 -8.61 -0.31
C ILE A 13 1.50 -7.14 -0.71
N GLY A 14 1.29 -6.21 0.23
CA GLY A 14 1.39 -4.78 -0.07
C GLY A 14 2.76 -4.39 -0.63
N HIS A 15 3.84 -4.88 -0.03
CA HIS A 15 5.18 -4.64 -0.57
C HIS A 15 5.43 -5.35 -1.91
N LEU A 16 4.89 -6.56 -2.11
CA LEU A 16 4.95 -7.23 -3.41
C LEU A 16 4.31 -6.33 -4.48
N LEU A 17 3.11 -5.84 -4.22
CA LEU A 17 2.35 -4.96 -5.13
C LEU A 17 3.15 -3.70 -5.48
N ASP A 18 3.81 -3.09 -4.49
CA ASP A 18 4.69 -1.93 -4.70
C ASP A 18 5.82 -2.26 -5.68
N VAL A 19 6.53 -3.37 -5.43
CA VAL A 19 7.65 -3.80 -6.28
C VAL A 19 7.21 -4.15 -7.69
N VAL A 20 6.12 -4.91 -7.87
CA VAL A 20 5.70 -5.36 -9.21
C VAL A 20 5.14 -4.22 -10.06
N LEU A 21 4.48 -3.23 -9.45
CA LEU A 21 4.07 -2.01 -10.16
C LEU A 21 5.27 -1.13 -10.50
N HIS A 22 6.16 -0.91 -9.53
CA HIS A 22 7.34 -0.06 -9.74
C HIS A 22 8.29 -0.63 -10.81
N LYS A 23 8.42 -1.96 -10.87
CA LYS A 23 9.22 -2.65 -11.89
C LYS A 23 8.48 -2.85 -13.23
N ASN A 24 7.28 -2.31 -13.38
CA ASN A 24 6.42 -2.50 -14.56
C ASN A 24 6.19 -3.98 -14.94
N ILE A 25 6.20 -4.87 -13.96
CA ILE A 25 5.86 -6.29 -14.14
C ILE A 25 4.34 -6.42 -14.35
N ILE A 26 3.56 -5.59 -13.65
CA ILE A 26 2.14 -5.36 -13.91
C ILE A 26 1.92 -3.89 -14.23
N SER A 27 0.99 -3.60 -15.14
CA SER A 27 0.56 -2.23 -15.41
C SER A 27 -0.41 -1.74 -14.33
N ASN A 28 -0.59 -0.41 -14.25
CA ASN A 28 -1.63 0.19 -13.42
C ASN A 28 -3.02 -0.39 -13.77
N ASP A 29 -3.31 -0.57 -15.06
CA ASP A 29 -4.59 -1.15 -15.52
C ASP A 29 -4.75 -2.61 -15.09
N GLY A 30 -3.67 -3.40 -15.16
CA GLY A 30 -3.66 -4.78 -14.71
C GLY A 30 -3.91 -4.88 -13.20
N PHE A 31 -3.26 -4.01 -12.42
CA PHE A 31 -3.51 -3.90 -10.99
C PHE A 31 -4.98 -3.53 -10.70
N LEU A 32 -5.50 -2.50 -11.38
CA LEU A 32 -6.87 -2.03 -11.18
C LEU A 32 -7.91 -3.06 -11.61
N SER A 33 -7.65 -3.82 -12.67
CA SER A 33 -8.50 -4.93 -13.10
C SER A 33 -8.55 -6.04 -12.05
N GLY A 34 -7.39 -6.46 -11.52
CA GLY A 34 -7.33 -7.45 -10.44
C GLY A 34 -8.00 -6.96 -9.16
N PHE A 35 -7.83 -5.69 -8.81
CA PHE A 35 -8.51 -5.08 -7.67
C PHE A 35 -10.03 -5.05 -7.87
N LYS A 36 -10.50 -4.74 -9.09
CA LYS A 36 -11.93 -4.76 -9.42
C LYS A 36 -12.54 -6.16 -9.19
N MET A 37 -11.88 -7.21 -9.68
CA MET A 37 -12.31 -8.59 -9.42
C MET A 37 -12.38 -8.90 -7.93
N LEU A 38 -11.40 -8.43 -7.13
CA LEU A 38 -11.45 -8.57 -5.68
C LEU A 38 -12.68 -7.86 -5.10
N THR A 39 -12.91 -6.59 -5.45
CA THR A 39 -14.04 -5.81 -4.91
C THR A 39 -15.40 -6.41 -5.23
N ASP A 40 -15.54 -7.11 -6.36
CA ASP A 40 -16.78 -7.76 -6.74
C ASP A 40 -17.07 -9.01 -5.89
N LEU A 41 -16.03 -9.67 -5.37
CA LEU A 41 -16.15 -10.86 -4.50
C LEU A 41 -16.25 -10.52 -3.00
N VAL A 42 -15.72 -9.37 -2.58
CA VAL A 42 -15.66 -8.97 -1.16
C VAL A 42 -17.03 -8.97 -0.45
N PRO A 43 -18.16 -8.55 -1.07
CA PRO A 43 -19.46 -8.60 -0.42
C PRO A 43 -19.84 -9.99 0.09
N ASP A 44 -19.54 -11.04 -0.70
CA ASP A 44 -19.84 -12.43 -0.33
C ASP A 44 -18.97 -12.88 0.85
N TYR A 45 -17.67 -12.54 0.82
CA TYR A 45 -16.73 -12.86 1.90
C TYR A 45 -16.95 -12.04 3.17
N ALA A 46 -17.54 -10.85 3.08
CA ALA A 46 -17.75 -9.97 4.23
C ALA A 46 -18.72 -10.57 5.26
N VAL A 47 -19.57 -11.53 4.85
CA VAL A 47 -20.44 -12.29 5.75
C VAL A 47 -19.62 -13.13 6.72
N ASP A 48 -18.63 -13.85 6.21
CA ASP A 48 -17.81 -14.77 6.99
C ASP A 48 -16.57 -14.11 7.60
N ILE A 49 -16.10 -13.01 7.00
CA ILE A 49 -14.89 -12.28 7.41
C ILE A 49 -15.25 -10.81 7.71
N PRO A 50 -15.71 -10.50 8.94
CA PRO A 50 -16.14 -9.14 9.30
C PRO A 50 -15.07 -8.07 9.13
N LEU A 51 -13.78 -8.45 9.19
CA LEU A 51 -12.63 -7.56 9.11
C LEU A 51 -12.04 -7.44 7.69
N ILE A 52 -12.69 -7.97 6.65
CA ILE A 52 -12.14 -8.01 5.30
C ILE A 52 -11.73 -6.63 4.76
N TRP A 53 -12.52 -5.59 5.03
CA TRP A 53 -12.19 -4.22 4.62
C TRP A 53 -10.97 -3.65 5.33
N GLN A 54 -10.80 -3.99 6.62
CA GLN A 54 -9.57 -3.64 7.34
C GLN A 54 -8.37 -4.38 6.75
N TYR A 55 -8.52 -5.67 6.44
CA TYR A 55 -7.44 -6.47 5.85
C TYR A 55 -7.01 -5.97 4.48
N ILE A 56 -7.97 -5.58 3.62
CA ILE A 56 -7.70 -4.90 2.35
C ILE A 56 -6.97 -3.58 2.61
N GLY A 57 -7.42 -2.80 3.59
CA GLY A 57 -6.77 -1.57 4.00
C GLY A 57 -5.32 -1.75 4.48
N GLU A 58 -5.01 -2.83 5.19
CA GLU A 58 -3.64 -3.17 5.61
C GLU A 58 -2.75 -3.54 4.41
N ILE A 59 -3.27 -4.31 3.44
CA ILE A 59 -2.53 -4.64 2.21
C ILE A 59 -2.23 -3.36 1.42
N LEU A 60 -3.26 -2.55 1.17
CA LEU A 60 -3.14 -1.30 0.42
C LEU A 60 -2.32 -0.25 1.18
N GLY A 61 -2.39 -0.24 2.51
CA GLY A 61 -1.54 0.61 3.36
C GLY A 61 -0.07 0.22 3.27
N ALA A 62 0.26 -1.07 3.21
CA ALA A 62 1.64 -1.50 2.96
C ALA A 62 2.13 -1.17 1.55
N PHE A 63 1.23 -1.21 0.56
CA PHE A 63 1.53 -0.75 -0.80
C PHE A 63 1.83 0.77 -0.83
N ILE A 64 0.95 1.59 -0.24
CA ILE A 64 1.10 3.06 -0.20
C ILE A 64 2.21 3.54 0.75
N GLY A 65 2.51 2.78 1.80
CA GLY A 65 3.62 3.04 2.70
C GLY A 65 4.96 2.52 2.20
N GLY A 66 4.99 1.85 1.03
CA GLY A 66 6.17 1.23 0.46
C GLY A 66 7.28 2.22 0.07
N PRO A 67 8.44 1.71 -0.37
CA PRO A 67 9.53 2.51 -0.92
C PRO A 67 9.12 3.47 -2.04
N SER A 68 8.29 3.01 -2.98
CA SER A 68 8.00 3.71 -4.24
C SER A 68 6.49 3.82 -4.53
N PRO A 69 5.70 4.40 -3.60
CA PRO A 69 4.25 4.25 -3.65
C PRO A 69 3.64 5.05 -4.80
N ASN A 70 2.73 4.41 -5.54
CA ASN A 70 1.95 5.07 -6.57
C ASN A 70 0.65 5.65 -5.98
N MET A 71 0.72 6.89 -5.47
CA MET A 71 -0.44 7.59 -4.89
C MET A 71 -1.59 7.80 -5.89
N SER A 72 -1.31 7.81 -7.20
CA SER A 72 -2.36 7.98 -8.23
C SER A 72 -3.39 6.87 -8.28
N LEU A 73 -3.07 5.69 -7.71
CA LEU A 73 -4.00 4.58 -7.63
C LEU A 73 -5.05 4.73 -6.52
N LEU A 74 -4.86 5.63 -5.54
CA LEU A 74 -5.84 5.80 -4.46
C LEU A 74 -7.22 6.20 -4.97
N LYS A 75 -7.30 7.12 -5.93
CA LYS A 75 -8.57 7.57 -6.51
C LYS A 75 -9.36 6.43 -7.16
N PRO A 76 -8.83 5.71 -8.17
CA PRO A 76 -9.56 4.62 -8.79
C PRO A 76 -9.86 3.47 -7.81
N ILE A 77 -8.96 3.14 -6.88
CA ILE A 77 -9.21 2.13 -5.84
C ILE A 77 -10.46 2.50 -5.02
N LEU A 78 -10.53 3.73 -4.51
CA LEU A 78 -11.64 4.16 -3.66
C LEU A 78 -12.95 4.33 -4.43
N GLN A 79 -12.90 4.57 -5.74
CA GLN A 79 -14.07 4.62 -6.61
C GLN A 79 -14.62 3.23 -6.98
N MET A 80 -13.83 2.18 -6.81
CA MET A 80 -14.23 0.79 -7.10
C MET A 80 -14.94 0.10 -5.93
N VAL A 81 -14.85 0.65 -4.72
CA VAL A 81 -15.49 0.09 -3.52
C VAL A 81 -16.87 0.73 -3.29
N PRO A 82 -17.78 0.07 -2.56
CA PRO A 82 -19.05 0.68 -2.15
C PRO A 82 -18.82 2.01 -1.43
N ALA A 83 -19.69 2.99 -1.66
CA ALA A 83 -19.50 4.38 -1.20
C ALA A 83 -19.36 4.47 0.33
N GLU A 84 -20.13 3.67 1.06
CA GLU A 84 -20.09 3.57 2.52
C GLU A 84 -18.82 2.89 3.06
N LYS A 85 -18.02 2.25 2.19
CA LYS A 85 -16.75 1.59 2.53
C LYS A 85 -15.53 2.42 2.15
N ALA A 86 -15.66 3.39 1.26
CA ALA A 86 -14.54 4.18 0.76
C ALA A 86 -13.79 4.95 1.87
N GLN A 87 -14.50 5.70 2.72
CA GLN A 87 -13.86 6.43 3.82
C GLN A 87 -13.26 5.51 4.88
N PRO A 88 -13.96 4.49 5.41
CA PRO A 88 -13.35 3.50 6.31
C PRO A 88 -12.09 2.86 5.71
N LEU A 89 -12.14 2.46 4.44
CA LEU A 89 -10.99 1.88 3.75
C LEU A 89 -9.81 2.85 3.69
N PHE A 90 -10.06 4.12 3.33
CA PHE A 90 -9.02 5.15 3.34
C PHE A 90 -8.37 5.32 4.72
N LYS A 91 -9.18 5.31 5.80
CA LYS A 91 -8.65 5.36 7.17
C LYS A 91 -7.69 4.20 7.45
N TYR A 92 -8.07 2.98 7.08
CA TYR A 92 -7.20 1.81 7.24
C TYR A 92 -5.91 1.93 6.43
N ILE A 93 -6.02 2.36 5.17
CA ILE A 93 -4.86 2.57 4.28
C ILE A 93 -3.87 3.56 4.89
N ILE A 94 -4.33 4.76 5.25
CA ILE A 94 -3.46 5.83 5.73
C ILE A 94 -2.86 5.46 7.09
N LYS A 95 -3.67 4.91 8.02
CA LYS A 95 -3.17 4.46 9.32
C LYS A 95 -2.04 3.45 9.14
N PHE A 96 -2.24 2.43 8.32
CA PHE A 96 -1.23 1.39 8.15
C PHE A 96 -0.01 1.88 7.35
N ALA A 97 -0.22 2.75 6.35
CA ALA A 97 0.89 3.37 5.60
C ALA A 97 1.82 4.20 6.51
N ILE A 98 1.25 4.89 7.51
CA ILE A 98 2.00 5.61 8.54
C ILE A 98 2.81 4.64 9.42
N GLU A 99 2.22 3.49 9.80
CA GLU A 99 2.91 2.45 10.57
C GLU A 99 4.09 1.83 9.81
N ILE A 100 3.96 1.68 8.48
CA ILE A 100 5.04 1.16 7.62
C ILE A 100 6.16 2.19 7.43
N SER A 101 5.80 3.47 7.36
CA SER A 101 6.72 4.54 7.03
C SER A 101 6.77 5.63 8.11
N SER A 102 6.17 6.79 7.85
CA SER A 102 5.94 7.85 8.83
C SER A 102 4.86 8.81 8.34
N LYS A 103 4.21 9.52 9.26
CA LYS A 103 3.22 10.56 8.93
C LYS A 103 3.77 11.60 7.96
N SER A 104 5.00 12.07 8.19
CA SER A 104 5.65 13.06 7.32
C SER A 104 5.91 12.55 5.90
N ARG A 105 6.35 11.29 5.74
CA ARG A 105 6.58 10.71 4.40
C ARG A 105 5.28 10.57 3.62
N ILE A 106 4.22 10.08 4.28
CA ILE A 106 2.89 9.97 3.66
C ILE A 106 2.36 11.35 3.27
N GLN A 107 2.51 12.35 4.13
CA GLN A 107 2.15 13.73 3.83
C GLN A 107 2.87 14.26 2.58
N LYS A 108 4.19 14.04 2.48
CA LYS A 108 4.98 14.46 1.32
C LYS A 108 4.49 13.81 0.04
N PHE A 109 4.31 12.49 0.03
CA PHE A 109 3.82 11.78 -1.16
C PHE A 109 2.41 12.20 -1.54
N TRP A 110 1.54 12.42 -0.56
CA TRP A 110 0.22 12.98 -0.79
C TRP A 110 0.31 14.36 -1.46
N GLN A 111 1.11 15.27 -0.93
CA GLN A 111 1.26 16.62 -1.50
C GLN A 111 1.86 16.58 -2.91
N SER A 112 2.86 15.73 -3.15
CA SER A 112 3.45 15.52 -4.46
C SER A 112 2.48 14.89 -5.48
N SER A 113 1.43 14.21 -5.02
CA SER A 113 0.42 13.64 -5.91
C SER A 113 -0.53 14.67 -6.52
N GLY A 114 -0.64 15.86 -5.90
CA GLY A 114 -1.58 16.91 -6.33
C GLY A 114 -3.05 16.64 -6.01
N PHE A 115 -3.39 15.53 -5.34
CA PHE A 115 -4.78 15.24 -4.95
C PHE A 115 -5.21 16.00 -3.70
N SER A 116 -6.50 16.33 -3.69
CA SER A 116 -7.26 16.70 -2.50
C SER A 116 -8.17 15.55 -2.06
N LEU A 117 -8.66 15.59 -0.82
CA LEU A 117 -9.65 14.61 -0.35
C LEU A 117 -10.94 14.64 -1.20
N ASN A 118 -11.29 15.80 -1.74
CA ASN A 118 -12.44 15.97 -2.63
C ASN A 118 -12.26 15.30 -4.00
N ASP A 119 -11.02 14.97 -4.39
CA ASP A 119 -10.77 14.20 -5.61
C ASP A 119 -11.05 12.70 -5.42
N LEU A 120 -11.00 12.22 -4.17
CA LEU A 120 -11.15 10.81 -3.83
C LEU A 120 -12.61 10.43 -3.54
N PHE A 121 -13.37 11.33 -2.95
CA PHE A 121 -14.76 11.08 -2.56
C PHE A 121 -15.68 12.10 -3.20
N LYS A 122 -16.95 11.73 -3.41
CA LYS A 122 -17.97 12.71 -3.81
C LYS A 122 -18.12 13.75 -2.69
N SER A 123 -18.18 15.04 -3.02
CA SER A 123 -18.22 16.15 -2.04
C SER A 123 -19.24 15.94 -0.92
N ASP A 124 -20.42 15.42 -1.27
CA ASP A 124 -21.56 15.29 -0.37
C ASP A 124 -21.43 14.09 0.60
N SER A 125 -20.37 13.29 0.42
CA SER A 125 -20.10 12.11 1.25
C SER A 125 -19.09 12.37 2.37
N ILE A 126 -18.34 13.47 2.34
CA ILE A 126 -17.30 13.77 3.33
C ILE A 126 -17.86 14.58 4.48
N ASP A 127 -17.88 14.00 5.68
CA ASP A 127 -18.24 14.74 6.88
C ASP A 127 -17.07 15.59 7.43
N SER A 128 -17.40 16.54 8.30
CA SER A 128 -16.41 17.42 8.91
C SER A 128 -15.44 16.68 9.84
N ILE A 129 -15.85 15.56 10.44
CA ILE A 129 -15.01 14.76 11.33
C ILE A 129 -13.88 14.11 10.53
N PHE A 130 -14.20 13.49 9.39
CA PHE A 130 -13.24 12.90 8.46
C PHE A 130 -12.29 13.96 7.91
N THR A 131 -12.83 15.10 7.49
CA THR A 131 -12.01 16.21 6.98
C THR A 131 -11.01 16.69 8.03
N ASN A 132 -11.47 16.89 9.26
CA ASN A 132 -10.61 17.32 10.38
C ASN A 132 -9.55 16.26 10.74
N GLU A 133 -9.88 14.97 10.66
CA GLU A 133 -8.94 13.88 10.91
C GLU A 133 -7.75 13.87 9.93
N PHE A 134 -7.99 14.28 8.68
CA PHE A 134 -7.01 14.25 7.59
C PHE A 134 -6.54 15.63 7.12
N ASN A 135 -6.85 16.70 7.86
CA ASN A 135 -6.44 18.06 7.53
C ASN A 135 -4.92 18.20 7.32
N TRP A 136 -4.13 17.44 8.09
CA TRP A 136 -2.67 17.40 8.05
C TRP A 136 -2.11 16.97 6.68
N LEU A 137 -2.88 16.27 5.83
CA LEU A 137 -2.44 15.98 4.46
C LEU A 137 -2.22 17.25 3.63
N SER A 138 -2.96 18.32 3.96
CA SER A 138 -2.91 19.61 3.28
C SER A 138 -2.05 20.67 4.00
N GLU A 139 -1.69 20.44 5.26
CA GLU A 139 -0.87 21.38 6.03
C GLU A 139 0.52 21.54 5.42
N ILE A 140 1.02 22.78 5.31
CA ILE A 140 2.35 23.07 4.80
C ILE A 140 3.38 22.47 5.76
N ILE A 141 4.24 21.57 5.27
CA ILE A 141 5.34 21.01 6.05
C ILE A 141 6.38 22.14 6.25
N PRO A 142 6.71 22.55 7.49
CA PRO A 142 7.79 23.51 7.71
C PRO A 142 9.11 22.94 7.17
N ALA A 143 9.86 23.76 6.43
CA ALA A 143 11.09 23.36 5.72
C ALA A 143 12.21 22.78 6.62
N THR A 144 12.06 22.78 7.94
CA THR A 144 13.09 22.46 8.93
C THR A 144 12.82 21.21 9.76
N ALA A 145 11.76 20.43 9.51
CA ALA A 145 11.56 19.17 10.24
C ALA A 145 12.70 18.19 9.86
N PRO A 146 13.57 17.78 10.81
CA PRO A 146 14.64 16.85 10.50
C PRO A 146 14.03 15.54 10.02
N LEU A 147 14.32 15.20 8.76
CA LEU A 147 14.06 13.87 8.23
C LEU A 147 14.87 12.90 9.08
N LYS A 148 14.21 12.18 9.99
CA LYS A 148 14.72 10.87 10.41
C LYS A 148 14.57 9.96 9.19
N GLU A 149 15.46 10.13 8.24
CA GLU A 149 15.61 9.29 7.06
C GLU A 149 16.34 8.01 7.47
N ASN A 150 15.74 7.27 8.41
CA ASN A 150 16.24 5.96 8.77
C ASN A 150 15.50 4.92 7.95
N ARG A 151 16.08 4.66 6.77
CA ARG A 151 16.27 3.35 6.11
C ARG A 151 16.15 3.54 4.60
N VAL A 152 17.30 3.54 3.94
CA VAL A 152 17.40 3.11 2.55
C VAL A 152 16.72 1.74 2.46
N PRO A 153 15.73 1.53 1.57
CA PRO A 153 15.22 0.20 1.31
C PRO A 153 16.29 -0.55 0.50
N LEU A 154 17.33 -1.01 1.18
CA LEU A 154 18.06 -2.20 0.78
C LEU A 154 16.99 -3.30 0.69
N ALA A 155 16.94 -4.06 -0.40
CA ALA A 155 16.01 -5.18 -0.55
C ALA A 155 15.93 -5.94 0.78
N ASP A 156 14.82 -5.73 1.50
CA ASP A 156 14.79 -6.05 2.92
C ASP A 156 15.00 -7.57 3.01
N ALA A 157 16.08 -8.01 3.67
CA ALA A 157 16.33 -9.43 3.84
C ALA A 157 15.10 -10.12 4.48
N GLN A 158 14.26 -9.35 5.18
CA GLN A 158 12.94 -9.79 5.63
C GLN A 158 11.95 -10.00 4.49
N LEU A 159 11.87 -9.14 3.47
CA LEU A 159 11.03 -9.34 2.29
C LEU A 159 11.46 -10.58 1.51
N VAL A 160 12.76 -10.80 1.36
CA VAL A 160 13.25 -11.98 0.66
C VAL A 160 13.01 -13.25 1.47
N LYS A 161 13.17 -13.21 2.81
CA LYS A 161 12.75 -14.31 3.71
C LYS A 161 11.24 -14.55 3.69
N LEU A 162 10.44 -13.50 3.53
CA LEU A 162 8.98 -13.53 3.48
C LEU A 162 8.46 -14.20 2.20
N PHE A 163 9.06 -13.89 1.04
CA PHE A 163 8.76 -14.61 -0.20
C PHE A 163 9.16 -16.08 -0.12
N LYS A 164 10.32 -16.40 0.48
CA LYS A 164 10.76 -17.80 0.68
C LYS A 164 9.83 -18.56 1.61
N SER A 165 9.43 -17.99 2.75
CA SER A 165 8.56 -18.66 3.72
C SER A 165 7.13 -18.87 3.23
N VAL A 166 6.64 -17.98 2.34
CA VAL A 166 5.32 -18.15 1.70
C VAL A 166 5.40 -19.21 0.60
N ASN A 167 6.58 -19.42 0.02
CA ASN A 167 6.85 -20.37 -1.05
C ASN A 167 7.45 -21.70 -0.54
N ASP A 168 7.23 -22.08 0.72
CA ASP A 168 7.62 -23.40 1.25
C ASP A 168 6.70 -24.52 0.68
N GLN A 169 6.74 -24.66 -0.65
CA GLN A 169 7.23 -25.89 -1.27
C GLN A 169 8.73 -25.72 -1.58
N ASN A 170 9.55 -25.79 -0.54
CA ASN A 170 10.93 -26.28 -0.56
C ASN A 170 11.99 -25.55 -1.44
N THR A 171 11.84 -24.26 -1.74
CA THR A 171 12.92 -23.49 -2.41
C THR A 171 13.65 -22.58 -1.42
N LEU A 172 14.71 -23.11 -0.81
CA LEU A 172 15.67 -22.34 -0.02
C LEU A 172 16.52 -21.47 -0.94
N VAL A 173 16.06 -20.25 -1.22
CA VAL A 173 16.95 -19.25 -1.82
C VAL A 173 17.96 -18.83 -0.74
N THR A 174 19.23 -18.68 -1.06
CA THR A 174 20.32 -18.32 -0.16
C THR A 174 20.64 -16.83 -0.24
N ASP A 175 21.41 -16.28 0.71
CA ASP A 175 21.82 -14.86 0.68
C ASP A 175 22.73 -14.57 -0.53
N GLY A 176 23.48 -15.56 -1.00
CA GLY A 176 24.34 -15.44 -2.19
C GLY A 176 23.54 -15.24 -3.49
N GLU A 177 22.40 -15.91 -3.64
CA GLU A 177 21.54 -15.78 -4.83
C GLU A 177 20.86 -14.40 -4.90
N ILE A 178 20.59 -13.78 -3.76
CA ILE A 178 20.04 -12.42 -3.68
C ILE A 178 21.09 -11.41 -4.16
N ILE A 179 22.33 -11.56 -3.69
CA ILE A 179 23.44 -10.65 -4.04
C ILE A 179 23.72 -10.74 -5.55
N ALA A 180 23.81 -11.95 -6.09
CA ALA A 180 24.04 -12.16 -7.52
C ALA A 180 22.97 -11.49 -8.40
N HIS A 181 21.69 -11.57 -8.00
CA HIS A 181 20.61 -10.95 -8.75
C HIS A 181 20.67 -9.41 -8.72
N ILE A 182 21.01 -8.82 -7.56
CA ILE A 182 21.18 -7.37 -7.40
C ILE A 182 22.33 -6.87 -8.29
N GLU A 183 23.40 -7.63 -8.42
CA GLU A 183 24.54 -7.28 -9.27
C GLU A 183 24.17 -7.36 -10.76
N THR A 184 23.44 -8.38 -11.20
CA THR A 184 23.00 -8.47 -12.61
C THR A 184 22.09 -7.32 -13.04
N VAL A 185 21.24 -6.80 -12.14
CA VAL A 185 20.31 -5.70 -12.46
C VAL A 185 21.03 -4.34 -12.49
N ARG A 186 22.24 -4.23 -11.93
CA ARG A 186 23.01 -2.97 -11.86
C ARG A 186 23.84 -2.65 -13.11
N PHE A 187 24.00 -3.59 -14.04
CA PHE A 187 24.84 -3.40 -15.23
C PHE A 187 24.07 -3.17 -16.54
N ASP A 188 22.73 -3.12 -16.50
CA ASP A 188 21.88 -2.87 -17.67
C ASP A 188 21.29 -1.43 -17.71
N ILE A 189 21.97 -0.44 -17.12
CA ILE A 189 21.64 1.01 -17.25
C ILE A 189 22.86 1.78 -17.71
#